data_AF-A0A8J3TSH9-F1
#
_entry.id   AF-A0A8J3TSH9-F1
#
_cell.length_a   1.000
_cell.length_b   1.000
_cell.length_c   1.000
_cell.angle_alpha   90.00
_cell.angle_beta   90.00
_cell.angle_gamma   90.00
#
_symmetry.space_group_name_H-M   'P 1'
#
loop_
_entity.id
_entity.type
_entity.pdbx_description
1 polymer ?
#
loop_
_entity_poly.entity_id
_entity_poly.type
_entity_poly.pdbx_seq_one_letter_code
_entity_poly.pdbx_strand_id
1 'polypeptide(L)'
;MPPTTGPRVGVLCEQAGEALAERAARYGVADVLARVVASASRGEVPEADLDLLDSAFAEHGIDSLTRTYRGFEPWPGARDVVVTAWVCPTGACPRAATDKQPSCRLTGQPFRETRVEL
;
A
#
# COMPACT_ATOMS: atom_id res chain seq x y z
N MET A 1 -4.65 5.40 17.17
CA MET A 1 -3.79 6.02 16.14
C MET A 1 -3.66 5.04 15.00
N PRO A 2 -4.06 5.38 13.76
CA PRO A 2 -3.73 4.56 12.60
C PRO A 2 -2.20 4.45 12.50
N PRO A 3 -1.63 3.28 12.13
CA PRO A 3 -0.19 3.13 12.00
C PRO A 3 0.33 4.16 10.98
N THR A 4 1.24 5.02 11.43
CA THR A 4 1.76 6.18 10.68
C THR A 4 2.48 5.79 9.38
N THR A 5 2.77 4.51 9.19
CA THR A 5 3.57 4.00 8.08
C THR A 5 2.81 3.06 7.11
N GLY A 6 1.57 2.70 7.44
CA GLY A 6 0.67 2.04 6.49
C GLY A 6 0.53 2.75 5.12
N PRO A 7 0.68 4.08 5.01
CA PRO A 7 0.72 4.75 3.71
C PRO A 7 1.79 4.22 2.74
N ARG A 8 2.97 3.80 3.22
CA ARG A 8 4.06 3.30 2.36
C ARG A 8 3.71 1.99 1.67
N VAL A 9 3.08 1.07 2.42
CA VAL A 9 2.52 -0.17 1.87
C VAL A 9 1.40 0.14 0.89
N GLY A 10 0.63 1.21 1.13
CA GLY A 10 -0.40 1.72 0.21
C GLY A 10 0.17 2.11 -1.15
N VAL A 11 1.22 2.95 -1.16
CA VAL A 11 1.94 3.38 -2.37
C VAL A 11 2.52 2.18 -3.11
N LEU A 12 3.20 1.28 -2.40
CA LEU A 12 3.77 0.07 -2.99
C LEU A 12 2.67 -0.83 -3.59
N CYS A 13 1.52 -0.95 -2.92
CA CYS A 13 0.36 -1.70 -3.42
C CYS A 13 -0.28 -1.07 -4.67
N GLU A 14 -0.20 0.25 -4.85
CA GLU A 14 -0.68 0.89 -6.08
C GLU A 14 0.24 0.62 -7.27
N GLN A 15 1.56 0.58 -7.00
CA GLN A 15 2.59 0.29 -7.99
C GLN A 15 2.78 -1.20 -8.25
N ALA A 16 2.28 -2.07 -7.36
CA ALA A 16 2.44 -3.51 -7.46
C ALA A 16 1.82 -4.09 -8.74
N GLY A 17 2.52 -5.08 -9.29
CA GLY A 17 2.24 -5.75 -10.56
C GLY A 17 3.48 -6.47 -11.07
N GLU A 18 3.39 -7.12 -12.23
CA GLU A 18 4.50 -7.90 -12.83
C GLU A 18 5.77 -7.05 -12.98
N ALA A 19 5.62 -5.80 -13.41
CA ALA A 19 6.74 -4.88 -13.57
C ALA A 19 7.50 -4.57 -12.27
N LEU A 20 6.83 -4.58 -11.10
CA LEU A 20 7.49 -4.37 -9.81
C LEU A 20 8.33 -5.59 -9.43
N ALA A 21 7.78 -6.80 -9.61
CA ALA A 21 8.48 -8.05 -9.33
C ALA A 21 9.71 -8.21 -10.25
N GLU A 22 9.57 -7.90 -11.54
CA GLU A 22 10.68 -7.92 -12.50
C GLU A 22 11.79 -6.92 -12.13
N ARG A 23 11.43 -5.70 -11.73
CA ARG A 23 12.41 -4.70 -11.28
C ARG A 23 13.10 -5.12 -9.99
N ALA A 24 12.35 -5.64 -9.01
CA ALA A 24 12.94 -6.14 -7.77
C ALA A 24 13.92 -7.30 -8.02
N ALA A 25 13.59 -8.20 -8.95
CA ALA A 25 14.52 -9.25 -9.37
C ALA A 25 15.76 -8.67 -10.07
N ARG A 26 15.57 -7.71 -11.00
CA ARG A 26 16.67 -7.02 -11.70
C ARG A 26 17.61 -6.28 -10.77
N TYR A 27 17.09 -5.69 -9.70
CA TYR A 27 17.84 -4.92 -8.70
C TYR A 27 18.29 -5.76 -7.50
N GLY A 28 18.12 -7.08 -7.53
CA GLY A 28 18.61 -7.98 -6.48
C GLY A 28 17.86 -7.92 -5.15
N VAL A 29 16.64 -7.37 -5.12
CA VAL A 29 15.82 -7.19 -3.91
C VAL A 29 14.50 -7.95 -3.93
N ALA A 30 14.39 -8.99 -4.76
CA ALA A 30 13.21 -9.85 -4.84
C ALA A 30 12.85 -10.49 -3.48
N ASP A 31 13.84 -10.94 -2.71
CA ASP A 31 13.62 -11.53 -1.38
C ASP A 31 13.09 -10.49 -0.37
N VAL A 32 13.56 -9.24 -0.50
CA VAL A 32 13.07 -8.12 0.33
C VAL A 32 11.60 -7.86 0.01
N LEU A 33 11.25 -7.78 -1.28
CA LEU A 33 9.86 -7.62 -1.72
C LEU A 33 8.97 -8.78 -1.21
N ALA A 34 9.45 -10.02 -1.27
CA ALA A 34 8.72 -11.17 -0.76
C ALA A 34 8.45 -11.08 0.76
N ARG A 35 9.43 -10.63 1.55
CA ARG A 35 9.23 -10.37 2.99
C ARG A 35 8.21 -9.26 3.24
N VAL A 36 8.24 -8.19 2.44
CA VAL A 36 7.22 -7.12 2.53
C VAL A 36 5.81 -7.66 2.28
N VAL A 37 5.64 -8.48 1.23
CA VAL A 37 4.36 -9.11 0.92
C VAL A 37 3.89 -10.05 2.04
N ALA A 38 4.81 -10.86 2.60
CA ALA A 38 4.50 -11.77 3.70
C ALA A 38 4.05 -11.02 4.95
N SER A 39 4.74 -9.94 5.32
CA SER A 39 4.38 -9.09 6.47
C SER A 39 3.06 -8.35 6.23
N ALA A 40 2.87 -7.78 5.03
CA ALA A 40 1.61 -7.14 4.67
C ALA A 40 0.42 -8.11 4.75
N SER A 41 0.62 -9.40 4.40
CA SER A 41 -0.40 -10.45 4.53
C SER A 41 -0.80 -10.74 5.98
N ARG A 42 0.10 -10.49 6.94
CA ARG A 42 -0.16 -10.59 8.38
C ARG A 42 -0.69 -9.29 9.00
N GLY A 43 -0.87 -8.23 8.20
CA GLY A 43 -1.27 -6.91 8.69
C GLY A 43 -0.11 -6.12 9.33
N GLU A 44 1.13 -6.54 9.10
CA GLU A 44 2.33 -5.91 9.64
C GLU A 44 2.93 -4.95 8.60
N VAL A 45 3.57 -3.88 9.10
CA VAL A 45 4.31 -2.92 8.28
C VAL A 45 5.81 -3.09 8.54
N PRO A 46 6.58 -3.70 7.62
CA PRO A 46 8.00 -3.96 7.83
C PRO A 46 8.86 -2.78 7.39
N GLU A 47 8.99 -1.74 8.24
CA GLU A 47 9.74 -0.51 7.90
C GLU A 47 11.14 -0.76 7.34
N ALA A 48 11.91 -1.63 8.01
CA ALA A 48 13.28 -1.90 7.62
C ALA A 48 13.36 -2.50 6.19
N ASP A 49 12.44 -3.38 5.83
CA ASP A 49 12.40 -3.94 4.47
C ASP A 49 11.92 -2.90 3.44
N LEU A 50 11.02 -1.98 3.82
CA LEU A 50 10.61 -0.87 2.96
C LEU A 50 11.77 0.11 2.70
N ASP A 51 12.58 0.39 3.72
CA ASP A 51 13.78 1.24 3.58
C ASP A 51 14.85 0.59 2.69
N LEU A 52 15.01 -0.73 2.79
CA LEU A 52 15.89 -1.49 1.90
C LEU A 52 15.40 -1.45 0.44
N LEU A 53 14.09 -1.57 0.22
CA LEU A 53 13.52 -1.40 -1.12
C LEU A 53 13.74 0.01 -1.67
N ASP A 54 13.46 1.05 -0.89
CA ASP A 54 13.68 2.44 -1.32
C ASP A 54 15.16 2.67 -1.67
N SER A 55 16.08 2.17 -0.84
CA SER A 55 17.52 2.34 -1.04
C SER A 55 18.01 1.64 -2.32
N ALA A 56 17.62 0.39 -2.53
CA ALA A 56 18.00 -0.35 -3.73
C ALA A 56 17.44 0.26 -5.01
N PHE A 57 16.19 0.74 -4.98
CA PHE A 57 15.60 1.41 -6.13
C PHE A 57 16.23 2.79 -6.39
N ALA A 58 16.64 3.51 -5.34
CA ALA A 58 17.33 4.79 -5.46
C ALA A 58 18.70 4.64 -6.13
N GLU A 59 19.45 3.57 -5.87
CA GLU A 59 20.72 3.26 -6.56
C GLU A 59 20.54 3.11 -8.08
N HIS A 60 19.32 2.79 -8.53
CA HIS A 60 18.95 2.67 -9.94
C HIS A 60 18.14 3.87 -10.46
N GLY A 61 18.14 4.99 -9.73
CA GLY A 61 17.52 6.26 -10.15
C GLY A 61 16.01 6.34 -9.91
N ILE A 62 15.42 5.37 -9.21
CA ILE A 62 14.01 5.40 -8.79
C ILE A 62 13.98 5.82 -7.32
N ASP A 63 14.03 7.13 -7.09
CA ASP A 63 13.91 7.68 -5.74
C ASP A 63 12.46 7.59 -5.23
N SER A 64 12.30 7.40 -3.92
CA SER A 64 11.00 7.49 -3.23
C SER A 64 9.94 6.46 -3.68
N LEU A 65 10.35 5.22 -3.99
CA LEU A 65 9.45 4.13 -4.43
C LEU A 65 8.20 3.99 -3.53
N THR A 66 8.40 3.93 -2.21
CA THR A 66 7.32 3.73 -1.23
C THR A 66 6.79 5.02 -0.62
N ARG A 67 7.34 6.18 -0.98
CA ARG A 67 6.95 7.46 -0.38
C ARG A 67 5.89 8.15 -1.22
N THR A 68 4.86 8.66 -0.54
CA THR A 68 3.83 9.47 -1.17
C THR A 68 4.43 10.81 -1.59
N TYR A 69 4.18 11.21 -2.84
CA TYR A 69 4.26 12.63 -3.20
C TYR A 69 3.12 13.38 -2.50
N ARG A 70 3.30 14.67 -2.19
CA ARG A 70 2.22 15.50 -1.62
C ARG A 70 1.01 15.45 -2.57
N GLY A 71 -0.01 14.69 -2.17
CA GLY A 71 -1.28 14.60 -2.87
C GLY A 71 -2.26 15.66 -2.35
N PHE A 72 -3.17 16.09 -3.22
CA PHE A 72 -4.33 16.86 -2.78
C PHE A 72 -5.30 15.92 -2.05
N GLU A 73 -5.54 16.19 -0.76
CA GLU A 73 -6.61 15.55 -0.01
C GLU A 73 -7.74 16.58 0.15
N PRO A 74 -8.93 16.35 -0.44
CA PRO A 74 -10.06 17.26 -0.28
C PRO A 74 -10.44 17.34 1.21
N TRP A 75 -10.68 18.55 1.70
CA TRP A 75 -11.18 18.72 3.06
C TRP A 75 -12.56 18.04 3.17
N PRO A 76 -12.77 17.09 4.10
CA PRO A 76 -14.08 16.51 4.33
C PRO A 76 -14.97 17.59 4.96
N GLY A 77 -15.86 18.18 4.17
CA GLY A 77 -16.93 19.02 4.70
C GLY A 77 -17.87 18.19 5.59
N ALA A 78 -18.76 18.84 6.34
CA ALA A 78 -19.75 18.13 7.16
C ALA A 78 -20.61 17.20 6.29
N ARG A 79 -20.57 15.90 6.57
CA ARG A 79 -21.39 14.87 5.93
C ARG A 79 -21.91 13.95 7.04
N ASP A 80 -23.15 13.53 6.89
CA ASP A 80 -23.80 12.49 7.71
C ASP A 80 -24.32 11.45 6.71
N VAL A 81 -23.40 10.75 6.02
CA VAL A 81 -23.77 9.71 5.06
C VAL A 81 -22.98 8.45 5.38
N VAL A 82 -23.70 7.39 5.77
CA VAL A 82 -23.14 6.04 5.88
C VAL A 82 -23.05 5.46 4.47
N VAL A 83 -21.84 5.28 3.96
CA VAL A 83 -21.60 4.58 2.69
C VAL A 83 -20.95 3.24 2.95
N THR A 84 -21.26 2.27 2.08
CA THR A 84 -20.44 1.06 1.95
C THR A 84 -19.10 1.44 1.32
N ALA A 85 -18.01 1.07 1.99
CA ALA A 85 -16.66 1.19 1.46
C ALA A 85 -15.96 -0.16 1.49
N TRP A 86 -14.91 -0.27 0.70
CA TRP A 86 -13.99 -1.39 0.62
C TRP A 86 -12.67 -0.97 1.25
N VAL A 87 -12.20 -1.70 2.25
CA VAL A 87 -10.93 -1.42 2.94
C VAL A 87 -9.90 -2.54 2.75
N CYS A 88 -8.63 -2.18 2.89
CA CYS A 88 -7.52 -3.13 2.79
C CYS A 88 -7.78 -4.39 3.64
N PRO A 89 -7.69 -5.60 3.06
CA PRO A 89 -8.08 -6.83 3.74
C PRO A 89 -7.15 -7.24 4.87
N THR A 90 -5.96 -6.64 4.96
CA THR A 90 -4.96 -6.94 5.98
C THR A 90 -4.79 -5.82 7.01
N GLY A 91 -5.35 -4.63 6.76
CA GLY A 91 -5.14 -3.46 7.60
C GLY A 91 -3.72 -2.85 7.52
N ALA A 92 -2.82 -3.43 6.72
CA ALA A 92 -1.43 -2.95 6.59
C ALA A 92 -1.31 -1.62 5.83
N CYS A 93 -2.36 -1.20 5.11
CA CYS A 93 -2.39 0.11 4.45
C CYS A 93 -3.78 0.77 4.56
N PRO A 94 -3.87 2.11 4.58
CA PRO A 94 -5.10 2.85 4.83
C PRO A 94 -6.02 2.96 3.61
N ARG A 95 -5.74 2.24 2.51
CA ARG A 95 -6.52 2.38 1.27
C ARG A 95 -7.96 1.96 1.49
N ALA A 96 -8.86 2.83 1.02
CA ALA A 96 -10.30 2.61 0.97
C ALA A 96 -10.85 3.01 -0.40
N ALA A 97 -11.93 2.38 -0.84
CA ALA A 97 -12.64 2.69 -2.07
C ALA A 97 -14.15 2.63 -1.85
N THR A 98 -14.93 3.50 -2.49
CA THR A 98 -16.41 3.55 -2.36
C THR A 98 -17.13 3.11 -3.63
N ASP A 99 -16.39 2.73 -4.68
CA ASP A 99 -16.91 2.30 -5.97
C ASP A 99 -16.94 0.77 -6.09
N LYS A 100 -16.07 0.18 -6.93
CA LYS A 100 -15.96 -1.26 -7.15
C LYS A 100 -15.02 -1.90 -6.13
N GLN A 101 -15.30 -3.14 -5.71
CA GLN A 101 -14.41 -3.89 -4.82
C GLN A 101 -13.03 -4.07 -5.46
N PRO A 102 -11.97 -3.42 -4.96
CA PRO A 102 -10.64 -3.62 -5.48
C PRO A 102 -9.99 -4.86 -4.85
N SER A 103 -8.87 -5.30 -5.43
CA SER A 103 -7.98 -6.29 -4.82
C SER A 103 -6.68 -5.65 -4.33
N CYS A 104 -6.12 -6.21 -3.26
CA CYS A 104 -4.78 -5.88 -2.81
C CYS A 104 -3.78 -6.43 -3.84
N ARG A 105 -3.04 -5.56 -4.53
CA ARG A 105 -2.10 -6.02 -5.56
C ARG A 105 -0.84 -6.68 -5.00
N LEU A 106 -0.58 -6.55 -3.70
CA LEU A 106 0.50 -7.26 -3.02
C LEU A 106 0.14 -8.71 -2.69
N THR A 107 -1.11 -8.95 -2.23
CA THR A 107 -1.53 -10.26 -1.73
C THR A 107 -2.55 -10.97 -2.62
N GLY A 108 -3.09 -10.28 -3.62
CA GLY A 108 -4.18 -10.75 -4.48
C GLY A 108 -5.56 -10.77 -3.81
N GLN A 109 -5.64 -10.53 -2.49
CA GLN A 109 -6.90 -10.68 -1.74
C GLN A 109 -7.90 -9.55 -2.05
N PRO A 110 -9.21 -9.84 -2.14
CA PRO A 110 -10.22 -8.81 -2.32
C PRO A 110 -10.34 -7.94 -1.06
N PHE A 111 -10.62 -6.65 -1.23
CA PHE A 111 -10.86 -5.74 -0.11
C PHE A 111 -12.11 -6.15 0.67
N ARG A 112 -12.11 -5.87 1.97
CA ARG A 112 -13.23 -6.18 2.87
C ARG A 112 -14.26 -5.06 2.84
N GLU A 113 -15.53 -5.43 2.85
CA GLU A 113 -16.62 -4.46 3.00
C GLU A 113 -16.63 -3.86 4.41
N THR A 114 -16.85 -2.56 4.51
CA THR A 114 -17.09 -1.85 5.77
C THR A 114 -18.11 -0.73 5.56
N ARG A 115 -18.76 -0.30 6.63
CA ARG A 115 -19.54 0.94 6.63
C ARG A 115 -18.69 2.06 7.19
N VAL A 116 -18.70 3.21 6.53
CA VAL A 116 -17.99 4.42 6.99
C VAL A 116 -18.97 5.57 7.01
N GLU A 117 -18.91 6.33 8.11
CA GLU A 117 -19.51 7.65 8.22
C GLU A 117 -18.55 8.63 7.53
N LEU A 118 -19.02 9.29 6.46
CA LEU A 118 -18.26 10.31 5.71
C LEU A 118 -18.33 11.67 6.37
#